data_AF-A0A2E7V116-F1
#
_entry.id   AF-A0A2E7V116-F1
#
_cell.length_a   1.000
_cell.length_b   1.000
_cell.length_c   1.000
_cell.angle_alpha   90.00
_cell.angle_beta   90.00
_cell.angle_gamma   90.00
#
_symmetry.space_group_name_H-M   'P 1'
#
loop_
_entity.id
_entity.type
_entity.pdbx_description
1 polymer ?
#
loop_
_entity_poly.entity_id
_entity_poly.type
_entity_poly.pdbx_seq_one_letter_code
_entity_poly.pdbx_strand_id
1 'polypeptide(L)'
;MIKTTLLTSGNQKILKGEKLGYLTKGIHLAPANLSGYETCRWRSKGCTMACLNTAGRGQMNSVQDSRIAKTKLFFEKQFDFLAKLSKEIASTIKSSLKKEMQAVFRLNLTSDIAWETIKNEQGQTLFQKFPETTFYDYTKSFQRMAQSLGKHNDFPENYHLTFSRSEHNDSLCQMVLELGGNVAVVFRNQLPKTWKGYEVVNGDETDLRFLDKRGVIVGLIEKGMAKKDESGFVQEGVNS
;
A
#
# COMPACT_ATOMS: atom_id res chain seq x y z
N MET A 1 3.48 -3.45 -28.01
CA MET A 1 2.84 -2.50 -27.07
C MET A 1 2.06 -3.30 -26.02
N ILE A 2 2.32 -3.09 -24.72
CA ILE A 2 1.60 -3.78 -23.64
C ILE A 2 0.13 -3.34 -23.67
N LYS A 3 -0.80 -4.29 -23.92
CA LYS A 3 -2.25 -4.03 -23.95
C LYS A 3 -2.88 -4.04 -22.55
N THR A 4 -2.28 -4.75 -21.60
CA THR A 4 -2.77 -4.88 -20.22
C THR A 4 -2.74 -3.53 -19.51
N THR A 5 -3.83 -3.20 -18.81
CA THR A 5 -3.89 -2.02 -17.92
C THR A 5 -3.22 -2.36 -16.58
N LEU A 6 -2.24 -1.55 -16.16
CA LEU A 6 -1.48 -1.81 -14.93
C LEU A 6 -2.19 -1.26 -13.69
N LEU A 7 -2.63 -0.01 -13.74
CA LEU A 7 -3.34 0.68 -12.68
C LEU A 7 -4.80 0.25 -12.62
N THR A 8 -5.17 -0.40 -11.52
CA THR A 8 -6.55 -0.81 -11.26
C THR A 8 -7.42 0.39 -10.89
N SER A 9 -8.60 0.46 -11.50
CA SER A 9 -9.73 1.29 -11.06
C SER A 9 -10.76 0.45 -10.31
N GLY A 10 -11.46 1.02 -9.33
CA GLY A 10 -12.67 0.40 -8.78
C GLY A 10 -12.49 -0.54 -7.57
N ASN A 11 -11.48 -0.33 -6.73
CA ASN A 11 -11.56 -0.85 -5.37
C ASN A 11 -12.60 -0.04 -4.59
N GLN A 12 -13.57 -0.66 -3.91
CA GLN A 12 -14.64 0.06 -3.20
C GLN A 12 -14.10 1.11 -2.21
N LYS A 13 -12.92 0.87 -1.65
CA LYS A 13 -12.23 1.82 -0.76
C LYS A 13 -11.62 3.02 -1.50
N ILE A 14 -11.17 2.82 -2.74
CA ILE A 14 -10.66 3.87 -3.64
C ILE A 14 -11.79 4.85 -4.00
N LEU A 15 -13.00 4.34 -4.25
CA LEU A 15 -14.17 5.18 -4.57
C LEU A 15 -14.59 6.11 -3.42
N LYS A 16 -14.25 5.77 -2.17
CA LYS A 16 -14.55 6.65 -1.02
C LYS A 16 -13.70 7.92 -1.02
N GLY A 17 -12.49 7.87 -1.58
CA GLY A 17 -11.60 9.03 -1.72
C GLY A 17 -12.13 10.08 -2.70
N GLU A 18 -12.96 9.68 -3.66
CA GLU A 18 -13.56 10.62 -4.64
C GLU A 18 -14.45 11.67 -3.95
N LYS A 19 -15.11 11.30 -2.84
CA LYS A 19 -15.91 12.24 -2.02
C LYS A 19 -15.06 13.33 -1.37
N LEU A 20 -13.76 13.11 -1.25
CA LEU A 20 -12.78 14.06 -0.69
C LEU A 20 -11.99 14.77 -1.80
N GLY A 21 -12.37 14.62 -3.07
CA GLY A 21 -11.68 15.25 -4.20
C GLY A 21 -10.46 14.48 -4.71
N TYR A 22 -10.27 13.22 -4.32
CA TYR A 22 -9.12 12.41 -4.74
C TYR A 22 -9.50 11.27 -5.69
N LEU A 23 -8.77 11.16 -6.81
CA LEU A 23 -8.82 10.02 -7.71
C LEU A 23 -7.65 9.08 -7.44
N THR A 24 -7.87 8.08 -6.59
CA THR A 24 -6.85 7.07 -6.30
C THR A 24 -6.76 6.02 -7.40
N LYS A 25 -5.55 5.65 -7.82
CA LYS A 25 -5.28 4.40 -8.56
C LYS A 25 -4.15 3.62 -7.91
N GLY A 26 -4.12 2.31 -8.12
CA GLY A 26 -3.04 1.50 -7.57
C GLY A 26 -2.75 0.23 -8.35
N ILE A 27 -1.70 -0.47 -7.95
CA ILE A 27 -1.24 -1.69 -8.62
C ILE A 27 -1.43 -2.87 -7.69
N HIS A 28 -2.14 -3.88 -8.20
CA HIS A 28 -2.11 -5.21 -7.64
C HIS A 28 -1.07 -6.05 -8.40
N LEU A 29 0.01 -6.40 -7.71
CA LEU A 29 0.91 -7.48 -8.11
C LEU A 29 0.50 -8.78 -7.41
N ALA A 30 0.95 -9.91 -7.94
CA ALA A 30 0.81 -11.21 -7.31
C ALA A 30 1.68 -11.22 -6.06
N PRO A 31 1.10 -11.47 -4.87
CA PRO A 31 1.82 -11.39 -3.60
C PRO A 31 2.81 -12.55 -3.45
N ALA A 32 3.72 -12.41 -2.49
CA ALA A 32 4.69 -13.45 -2.16
C ALA A 32 5.44 -13.88 -3.43
N ASN A 33 5.62 -15.19 -3.64
CA ASN A 33 6.22 -15.78 -4.83
C ASN A 33 5.20 -16.40 -5.79
N LEU A 34 3.92 -16.01 -5.72
CA LEU A 34 2.84 -16.64 -6.49
C LEU A 34 3.08 -16.61 -8.01
N SER A 35 3.75 -15.59 -8.52
CA SER A 35 4.12 -15.50 -9.94
C SER A 35 5.46 -16.16 -10.29
N GLY A 36 6.17 -16.71 -9.30
CA GLY A 36 7.58 -17.12 -9.37
C GLY A 36 8.57 -16.05 -8.93
N TYR A 37 8.11 -14.82 -8.62
CA TYR A 37 8.96 -13.71 -8.16
C TYR A 37 8.44 -13.15 -6.84
N GLU A 38 9.35 -12.81 -5.93
CA GLU A 38 9.02 -12.29 -4.60
C GLU A 38 8.62 -10.81 -4.61
N THR A 39 7.39 -10.48 -4.19
CA THR A 39 6.89 -9.09 -4.10
C THR A 39 6.53 -8.62 -2.69
N CYS A 40 6.54 -9.51 -1.69
CA CYS A 40 6.18 -9.24 -0.30
C CYS A 40 7.28 -9.78 0.62
N ARG A 41 8.51 -9.28 0.45
CA ARG A 41 9.72 -9.79 1.14
C ARG A 41 9.57 -9.84 2.67
N TRP A 42 8.81 -8.93 3.25
CA TRP A 42 8.62 -8.80 4.69
C TRP A 42 7.29 -9.38 5.21
N ARG A 43 6.62 -10.25 4.44
CA ARG A 43 5.38 -10.89 4.91
C ARG A 43 5.66 -11.79 6.11
N SER A 44 4.77 -11.74 7.10
CA SER A 44 4.73 -12.67 8.22
C SER A 44 3.84 -13.87 7.93
N LYS A 45 3.78 -14.85 8.84
CA LYS A 45 2.93 -16.04 8.70
C LYS A 45 1.45 -15.64 8.70
N GLY A 46 1.04 -14.82 9.66
CA GLY A 46 -0.31 -14.28 9.77
C GLY A 46 -0.68 -13.43 8.57
N CYS A 47 0.22 -12.55 8.11
CA CYS A 47 -0.01 -11.75 6.89
C CYS A 47 -0.18 -12.61 5.63
N THR A 48 0.55 -13.73 5.54
CA THR A 48 0.44 -14.67 4.40
C THR A 48 -0.88 -15.41 4.44
N MET A 49 -1.29 -15.89 5.62
CA MET A 49 -2.57 -16.56 5.83
C MET A 49 -3.76 -15.62 5.57
N ALA A 50 -3.67 -14.38 6.06
CA ALA A 50 -4.69 -13.34 5.94
C ALA A 50 -4.64 -12.57 4.60
N CYS A 51 -3.89 -13.04 3.60
CA CYS A 51 -3.56 -12.25 2.42
C CYS A 51 -4.80 -11.70 1.70
N LEU A 52 -4.85 -10.38 1.48
CA LEU A 52 -5.94 -9.72 0.77
C LEU A 52 -6.05 -10.17 -0.70
N ASN A 53 -5.02 -10.79 -1.27
CA ASN A 53 -5.05 -11.31 -2.63
C ASN A 53 -6.15 -12.37 -2.82
N THR A 54 -6.46 -13.16 -1.80
CA THR A 54 -7.49 -14.21 -1.83
C THR A 54 -8.84 -13.75 -1.26
N ALA A 55 -8.96 -12.50 -0.81
CA ALA A 55 -10.19 -11.96 -0.27
C ALA A 55 -11.12 -11.39 -1.36
N GLY A 56 -12.43 -11.61 -1.22
CA GLY A 56 -13.45 -11.02 -2.09
C GLY A 56 -13.25 -11.36 -3.57
N ARG A 57 -13.27 -10.34 -4.44
CA ARG A 57 -13.00 -10.50 -5.89
C ARG A 57 -11.56 -10.92 -6.20
N GLY A 58 -10.65 -10.80 -5.24
CA GLY A 58 -9.25 -11.20 -5.40
C GLY A 58 -9.11 -12.67 -5.81
N GLN A 59 -9.95 -13.56 -5.29
CA GLN A 59 -9.89 -15.00 -5.57
C GLN A 59 -10.28 -15.41 -7.00
N MET A 60 -10.86 -14.50 -7.81
CA MET A 60 -11.30 -14.82 -9.16
C MET A 60 -10.09 -15.11 -10.07
N ASN A 61 -10.16 -16.19 -10.88
CA ASN A 61 -9.06 -16.60 -11.75
C ASN A 61 -8.57 -15.48 -12.66
N SER A 62 -9.47 -14.74 -13.30
CA SER A 62 -9.10 -13.60 -14.16
C SER A 62 -8.34 -12.50 -13.43
N VAL A 63 -8.61 -12.29 -12.14
CA VAL A 63 -7.89 -11.33 -11.29
C VAL A 63 -6.52 -11.88 -10.91
N GLN A 64 -6.43 -13.16 -10.56
CA GLN A 64 -5.15 -13.83 -10.25
C GLN A 64 -4.22 -13.84 -11.47
N ASP A 65 -4.72 -14.25 -12.63
CA ASP A 65 -3.99 -14.28 -13.90
C ASP A 65 -3.47 -12.89 -14.26
N SER A 66 -4.30 -11.85 -14.09
CA SER A 66 -3.90 -10.46 -14.32
C SER A 66 -2.75 -10.04 -13.40
N ARG A 67 -2.84 -10.36 -12.09
CA ARG A 67 -1.79 -10.03 -11.11
C ARG A 67 -0.49 -10.77 -11.40
N ILE A 68 -0.56 -12.06 -11.75
CA ILE A 68 0.60 -12.86 -12.13
C ILE A 68 1.26 -12.28 -13.38
N ALA A 69 0.48 -11.99 -14.44
CA ALA A 69 0.99 -11.42 -15.68
C ALA A 69 1.65 -10.06 -15.47
N LYS A 70 1.05 -9.17 -14.65
CA LYS A 70 1.66 -7.87 -14.28
C LYS A 70 2.99 -8.05 -13.55
N THR A 71 3.06 -9.03 -12.65
CA THR A 71 4.26 -9.28 -11.85
C THR A 71 5.39 -9.83 -12.71
N LYS A 72 5.10 -10.83 -13.55
CA LYS A 72 6.07 -11.33 -14.53
C LYS A 72 6.56 -10.20 -15.43
N LEU A 73 5.66 -9.38 -15.96
CA LEU A 73 6.03 -8.24 -16.79
C LEU A 73 6.96 -7.25 -16.05
N PHE A 74 6.70 -6.97 -14.78
CA PHE A 74 7.54 -6.10 -13.96
C PHE A 74 8.96 -6.63 -13.78
N PHE A 75 9.14 -7.94 -13.56
CA PHE A 75 10.46 -8.54 -13.36
C PHE A 75 11.19 -8.88 -14.66
N GLU A 76 10.47 -9.35 -15.69
CA GLU A 76 11.04 -9.81 -16.95
C GLU A 76 11.26 -8.67 -17.95
N LYS A 77 10.45 -7.60 -17.87
CA LYS A 77 10.48 -6.46 -18.80
C LYS A 77 10.28 -5.13 -18.05
N GLN A 78 11.12 -4.88 -17.05
CA GLN A 78 10.97 -3.77 -16.11
C GLN A 78 10.83 -2.40 -16.79
N PHE A 79 11.64 -2.10 -17.81
CA PHE A 79 11.57 -0.82 -18.51
C PHE A 79 10.27 -0.63 -19.29
N ASP A 80 9.81 -1.66 -20.01
CA ASP A 80 8.51 -1.64 -20.69
C ASP A 80 7.36 -1.44 -19.68
N PHE A 81 7.44 -2.10 -18.52
CA PHE A 81 6.48 -1.94 -17.43
C PHE A 81 6.44 -0.50 -16.92
N LEU A 82 7.60 0.08 -16.60
CA LEU A 82 7.72 1.46 -16.09
C LEU A 82 7.28 2.50 -17.13
N ALA A 83 7.57 2.27 -18.42
CA ALA A 83 7.11 3.12 -19.51
C ALA A 83 5.57 3.10 -19.63
N LYS A 84 4.97 1.91 -19.55
CA LYS A 84 3.50 1.75 -19.55
C LYS A 84 2.88 2.39 -18.32
N LEU A 85 3.43 2.15 -17.13
CA LEU A 85 2.95 2.72 -15.87
C LEU A 85 3.02 4.25 -15.89
N SER A 86 4.13 4.81 -16.36
CA SER A 86 4.30 6.27 -16.53
C SER A 86 3.19 6.88 -17.40
N LYS A 87 2.86 6.23 -18.53
CA LYS A 87 1.79 6.68 -19.43
C LYS A 87 0.42 6.64 -18.75
N GLU A 88 0.14 5.60 -17.96
CA GLU A 88 -1.13 5.50 -17.22
C GLU A 88 -1.24 6.51 -16.08
N ILE A 89 -0.14 6.80 -15.38
CA ILE A 89 -0.08 7.87 -14.36
C ILE A 89 -0.39 9.22 -15.01
N ALA A 90 0.34 9.59 -16.07
CA ALA A 90 0.12 10.86 -16.79
C ALA A 90 -1.31 11.01 -17.32
N SER A 91 -1.87 9.94 -17.90
CA SER A 91 -3.26 9.93 -18.36
C SER A 91 -4.26 10.10 -17.21
N THR A 92 -3.98 9.48 -16.06
CA THR A 92 -4.82 9.60 -14.87
C THR A 92 -4.81 11.02 -14.31
N ILE A 93 -3.64 11.64 -14.19
CA ILE A 93 -3.50 13.05 -13.78
C ILE A 93 -4.32 13.95 -14.70
N LYS A 94 -4.16 13.80 -16.02
CA LYS A 94 -4.95 14.59 -16.99
C LYS A 94 -6.46 14.38 -16.83
N SER A 95 -6.89 13.15 -16.57
CA SER A 95 -8.30 12.83 -16.39
C SER A 95 -8.87 13.32 -15.05
N SER A 96 -8.06 13.40 -13.99
CA SER A 96 -8.49 13.89 -12.68
C SER A 96 -8.69 15.40 -12.70
N LEU A 97 -7.80 16.14 -13.39
CA LEU A 97 -7.94 17.59 -13.57
C LEU A 97 -9.27 17.97 -14.25
N LYS A 98 -9.70 17.20 -15.26
CA LYS A 98 -11.00 17.39 -15.92
C LYS A 98 -12.20 17.14 -15.01
N LYS A 99 -12.00 16.41 -13.91
CA LYS A 99 -13.02 16.09 -12.90
C LYS A 99 -12.86 16.94 -11.65
N GLU A 100 -11.98 17.95 -11.66
CA GLU A 100 -11.66 18.78 -10.50
C GLU A 100 -11.19 17.94 -9.29
N MET A 101 -10.44 16.87 -9.56
CA MET A 101 -9.90 15.94 -8.57
C MET A 101 -8.37 15.86 -8.64
N GLN A 102 -7.75 15.54 -7.51
CA GLN A 102 -6.33 15.27 -7.41
C GLN A 102 -6.05 13.77 -7.60
N ALA A 103 -5.21 13.41 -8.58
CA ALA A 103 -4.77 12.04 -8.78
C ALA A 103 -3.71 11.65 -7.74
N VAL A 104 -3.89 10.49 -7.10
CA VAL A 104 -2.95 9.94 -6.11
C VAL A 104 -2.76 8.44 -6.36
N PHE A 105 -1.56 7.92 -6.02
CA PHE A 105 -1.20 6.56 -6.43
C PHE A 105 -0.68 5.68 -5.31
N ARG A 106 -1.23 4.46 -5.23
CA ARG A 106 -0.81 3.40 -4.31
C ARG A 106 -0.22 2.22 -5.08
N LEU A 107 1.10 2.20 -5.21
CA LEU A 107 1.78 1.23 -6.07
C LEU A 107 1.88 -0.17 -5.42
N ASN A 108 1.69 -0.26 -4.10
CA ASN A 108 1.68 -1.47 -3.29
C ASN A 108 0.29 -1.73 -2.69
N LEU A 109 -0.64 -2.28 -3.48
CA LEU A 109 -1.92 -2.78 -2.96
C LEU A 109 -1.80 -4.17 -2.33
N THR A 110 -1.09 -5.08 -3.00
CA THR A 110 -0.87 -6.48 -2.57
C THR A 110 0.60 -6.90 -2.67
N SER A 111 1.50 -5.91 -2.58
CA SER A 111 2.95 -6.07 -2.61
C SER A 111 3.59 -5.15 -1.57
N ASP A 112 4.91 -5.25 -1.42
CA ASP A 112 5.74 -4.33 -0.65
C ASP A 112 7.07 -4.15 -1.42
N ILE A 113 6.97 -3.50 -2.59
CA ILE A 113 8.11 -3.18 -3.45
C ILE A 113 8.69 -1.82 -3.04
N ALA A 114 10.02 -1.74 -2.95
CA ALA A 114 10.76 -0.50 -2.73
C ALA A 114 10.83 0.36 -4.02
N TRP A 115 9.69 0.90 -4.42
CA TRP A 115 9.54 1.68 -5.65
C TRP A 115 10.51 2.85 -5.74
N GLU A 116 10.88 3.44 -4.61
CA GLU A 116 11.81 4.56 -4.48
C GLU A 116 13.23 4.24 -4.97
N THR A 117 13.55 2.95 -5.15
CA THR A 117 14.84 2.50 -5.67
C THR A 117 14.80 2.15 -7.16
N ILE A 118 13.61 2.08 -7.77
CA ILE A 118 13.42 1.59 -9.13
C ILE A 118 13.51 2.75 -10.12
N LYS A 119 14.52 2.67 -10.99
CA LYS A 119 14.79 3.67 -12.03
C LYS A 119 14.32 3.18 -13.40
N ASN A 120 13.79 4.10 -14.20
CA ASN A 120 13.50 3.87 -15.61
C ASN A 120 14.78 3.91 -16.47
N GLU A 121 14.64 3.75 -17.79
CA GLU A 121 15.77 3.81 -18.74
C GLU A 121 16.54 5.14 -18.68
N GLN A 122 15.88 6.22 -18.25
CA GLN A 122 16.48 7.54 -18.09
C GLN A 122 17.14 7.73 -16.70
N GLY A 123 17.22 6.69 -15.88
CA GLY A 123 17.81 6.75 -14.54
C GLY A 123 16.94 7.46 -13.50
N GLN A 124 15.68 7.75 -13.81
CA GLN A 124 14.75 8.47 -12.92
C GLN A 124 13.74 7.52 -12.27
N THR A 125 13.39 7.78 -11.02
CA THR A 125 12.27 7.09 -10.35
C THR A 125 10.93 7.68 -10.78
N LEU A 126 9.83 6.99 -10.50
CA LEU A 126 8.47 7.53 -10.73
C LEU A 126 8.22 8.80 -9.92
N PHE A 127 8.78 8.90 -8.72
CA PHE A 127 8.63 10.04 -7.82
C PHE A 127 9.31 11.29 -8.39
N GLN A 128 10.51 11.14 -8.94
CA GLN A 128 11.23 12.22 -9.62
C GLN A 128 10.52 12.65 -10.91
N LYS A 129 9.90 11.71 -11.62
CA LYS A 129 9.19 12.00 -12.88
C LYS A 129 7.85 12.71 -12.66
N PHE A 130 7.22 12.51 -11.50
CA PHE A 130 5.93 13.11 -11.15
C PHE A 130 6.00 13.80 -9.78
N PRO A 131 6.81 14.87 -9.63
CA PRO A 131 7.10 15.47 -8.32
C PRO A 131 5.85 16.03 -7.63
N GLU A 132 4.92 16.61 -8.39
CA GLU A 132 3.65 17.18 -7.89
C GLU A 132 2.59 16.13 -7.53
N THR A 133 2.87 14.85 -7.74
CA THR A 133 1.91 13.76 -7.53
C THR A 133 2.18 13.06 -6.21
N THR A 134 1.15 12.91 -5.39
CA THR A 134 1.23 12.16 -4.14
C THR A 134 1.20 10.66 -4.41
N PHE A 135 2.23 9.98 -3.95
CA PHE A 135 2.29 8.54 -3.84
C PHE A 135 2.19 8.15 -2.37
N TYR A 136 1.60 6.99 -2.09
CA TYR A 136 1.56 6.48 -0.73
C TYR A 136 1.42 4.96 -0.71
N ASP A 137 2.01 4.30 0.27
CA ASP A 137 1.99 2.84 0.38
C ASP A 137 2.08 2.35 1.82
N TYR A 138 1.80 1.06 1.99
CA TYR A 138 2.05 0.36 3.24
C TYR A 138 3.37 -0.38 3.11
N THR A 139 4.17 -0.44 4.18
CA THR A 139 5.38 -1.25 4.22
C THR A 139 5.56 -1.94 5.56
N LYS A 140 6.14 -3.14 5.56
CA LYS A 140 6.68 -3.79 6.77
C LYS A 140 8.19 -3.60 6.92
N SER A 141 8.83 -2.92 5.96
CA SER A 141 10.25 -2.62 6.03
C SER A 141 10.50 -1.45 6.99
N PHE A 142 11.10 -1.75 8.14
CA PHE A 142 11.47 -0.72 9.10
C PHE A 142 12.51 0.25 8.52
N GLN A 143 13.44 -0.25 7.71
CA GLN A 143 14.45 0.60 7.06
C GLN A 143 13.80 1.65 6.15
N ARG A 144 12.86 1.25 5.28
CA ARG A 144 12.13 2.16 4.39
C ARG A 144 11.32 3.18 5.19
N MET A 145 10.63 2.71 6.24
CA MET A 145 9.88 3.58 7.13
C MET A 145 10.78 4.62 7.80
N ALA A 146 11.89 4.19 8.41
CA ALA A 146 12.84 5.08 9.07
C ALA A 146 13.47 6.10 8.10
N GLN A 147 13.74 5.71 6.86
CA GLN A 147 14.17 6.62 5.79
C GLN A 147 13.09 7.68 5.50
N SER A 148 11.84 7.26 5.32
CA SER A 148 10.72 8.18 5.05
C SER A 148 10.41 9.16 6.18
N LEU A 149 10.77 8.82 7.42
CA LEU A 149 10.56 9.67 8.60
C LEU A 149 11.71 10.66 8.87
N GLY A 150 12.72 10.73 8.00
CA GLY A 150 13.72 11.79 8.06
C GLY A 150 15.01 11.43 8.79
N LYS A 151 15.54 10.21 8.61
CA LYS A 151 16.95 9.90 8.94
C LYS A 151 17.90 9.84 7.73
N HIS A 152 17.38 9.96 6.51
CA HIS A 152 18.16 10.01 5.26
C HIS A 152 17.55 11.01 4.27
N ASN A 153 18.37 11.90 3.71
CA ASN A 153 17.93 12.98 2.79
C ASN A 153 17.44 12.50 1.40
N ASP A 154 17.48 11.21 1.11
CA ASP A 154 17.24 10.69 -0.24
C ASP A 154 15.83 10.09 -0.44
N PHE A 155 14.97 10.07 0.59
CA PHE A 155 13.62 9.53 0.44
C PHE A 155 12.70 10.53 -0.27
N PRO A 156 11.89 10.13 -1.27
CA PRO A 156 11.06 11.08 -2.03
C PRO A 156 10.03 11.81 -1.15
N GLU A 157 10.01 13.13 -1.19
CA GLU A 157 9.10 13.97 -0.38
C GLU A 157 7.62 13.75 -0.71
N ASN A 158 7.32 13.41 -1.96
CA ASN A 158 5.97 13.12 -2.44
C ASN A 158 5.54 11.65 -2.23
N TYR A 159 6.25 10.89 -1.38
CA TYR A 159 5.93 9.49 -1.09
C TYR A 159 5.70 9.25 0.41
N HIS A 160 4.46 8.90 0.77
CA HIS A 160 4.08 8.65 2.15
C HIS A 160 4.01 7.16 2.46
N LEU A 161 4.68 6.71 3.53
CA LEU A 161 4.60 5.34 4.00
C LEU A 161 3.74 5.22 5.27
N THR A 162 3.00 4.13 5.37
CA THR A 162 2.36 3.67 6.62
C THR A 162 2.96 2.32 7.02
N PHE A 163 3.43 2.19 8.26
CA PHE A 163 4.10 0.98 8.70
C PHE A 163 3.06 -0.08 9.02
N SER A 164 3.22 -1.30 8.53
CA SER A 164 2.25 -2.36 8.73
C SER A 164 2.70 -3.24 9.88
N ARG A 165 1.86 -3.34 10.91
CA ARG A 165 2.09 -4.25 12.02
C ARG A 165 1.92 -5.71 11.58
N SER A 166 2.66 -6.60 12.22
CA SER A 166 2.55 -8.05 12.16
C SER A 166 2.81 -8.65 13.54
N GLU A 167 2.58 -9.94 13.68
CA GLU A 167 2.79 -10.71 14.91
C GLU A 167 4.26 -10.79 15.39
N HIS A 168 5.21 -10.19 14.66
CA HIS A 168 6.64 -10.28 14.96
C HIS A 168 7.36 -8.93 15.01
N ASN A 169 6.65 -7.80 14.84
CA ASN A 169 7.29 -6.49 14.71
C ASN A 169 6.77 -5.44 15.70
N ASP A 170 6.23 -5.86 16.85
CA ASP A 170 5.64 -4.94 17.83
C ASP A 170 6.65 -3.92 18.38
N SER A 171 7.90 -4.31 18.62
CA SER A 171 8.97 -3.38 19.03
C SER A 171 9.29 -2.35 17.93
N LEU A 172 9.27 -2.76 16.66
CA LEU A 172 9.45 -1.87 15.52
C LEU A 172 8.26 -0.91 15.38
N CYS A 173 7.04 -1.37 15.65
CA CYS A 173 5.86 -0.50 15.66
C CYS A 173 5.98 0.60 16.70
N GLN A 174 6.42 0.26 17.93
CA GLN A 174 6.65 1.24 18.98
C GLN A 174 7.69 2.28 18.55
N MET A 175 8.83 1.85 18.01
CA MET A 175 9.85 2.78 17.51
C MET A 175 9.35 3.68 16.38
N VAL A 176 8.52 3.15 15.46
CA VAL A 176 7.92 3.96 14.39
C VAL A 176 7.00 5.04 14.97
N LEU A 177 6.17 4.70 15.97
CA LEU A 177 5.27 5.66 16.62
C LEU A 177 6.03 6.74 17.38
N GLU A 178 7.10 6.37 18.10
CA GLU A 178 7.99 7.30 18.81
C GLU A 178 8.72 8.25 17.85
N LEU A 179 9.02 7.80 16.63
CA LEU A 179 9.55 8.64 15.55
C LEU A 179 8.47 9.48 14.83
N GLY A 180 7.21 9.43 15.28
CA GLY A 180 6.09 10.17 14.70
C GLY A 180 5.51 9.55 13.43
N GLY A 181 5.85 8.30 13.11
CA GLY A 181 5.27 7.55 12.00
C GLY A 181 3.92 6.92 12.34
N ASN A 182 3.17 6.57 11.30
CA ASN A 182 1.86 5.92 11.44
C ASN A 182 2.00 4.40 11.33
N VAL A 183 1.25 3.67 12.16
CA VAL A 183 1.25 2.20 12.17
C VAL A 183 -0.15 1.67 11.87
N ALA A 184 -0.29 0.88 10.81
CA ALA A 184 -1.50 0.16 10.50
C ALA A 184 -1.60 -1.15 11.29
N VAL A 185 -2.73 -1.32 11.98
CA VAL A 185 -3.05 -2.49 12.80
C VAL A 185 -4.40 -3.05 12.37
N VAL A 186 -4.48 -4.37 12.22
CA VAL A 186 -5.75 -5.06 11.95
C VAL A 186 -6.36 -5.48 13.28
N PHE A 187 -7.59 -5.06 13.53
CA PHE A 187 -8.35 -5.36 14.74
C PHE A 187 -9.48 -6.34 14.45
N ARG A 188 -9.86 -7.11 15.47
CA ARG A 188 -10.97 -8.04 15.46
C ARG A 188 -12.29 -7.30 15.74
N ASN A 189 -13.25 -7.43 14.83
CA ASN A 189 -14.65 -6.95 14.88
C ASN A 189 -14.88 -5.45 15.02
N GLN A 190 -14.07 -4.73 15.81
CA GLN A 190 -14.25 -3.34 16.17
C GLN A 190 -12.90 -2.60 16.27
N LEU A 191 -12.93 -1.28 16.12
CA LEU A 191 -11.77 -0.41 16.36
C LEU A 191 -11.87 0.17 17.77
N PRO A 192 -10.85 -0.01 18.63
CA PRO A 192 -10.80 0.70 19.91
C PRO A 192 -10.54 2.19 19.68
N LYS A 193 -10.78 3.04 20.68
CA LYS A 193 -10.45 4.48 20.57
C LYS A 193 -8.94 4.72 20.63
N THR A 194 -8.26 3.89 21.41
CA THR A 194 -6.82 3.92 21.61
C THR A 194 -6.25 2.51 21.60
N TRP A 195 -4.99 2.36 21.20
CA TRP A 195 -4.25 1.11 21.30
C TRP A 195 -2.82 1.40 21.75
N LYS A 196 -2.41 0.81 22.87
CA LYS A 196 -1.09 1.06 23.50
C LYS A 196 -0.83 2.56 23.76
N GLY A 197 -1.88 3.29 24.16
CA GLY A 197 -1.82 4.73 24.44
C GLY A 197 -1.89 5.66 23.23
N TYR A 198 -1.94 5.14 22.00
CA TYR A 198 -2.02 5.96 20.77
C TYR A 198 -3.46 6.04 20.24
N GLU A 199 -3.82 7.20 19.66
CA GLU A 199 -5.10 7.41 18.96
C GLU A 199 -5.26 6.41 17.81
N VAL A 200 -6.45 5.80 17.69
CA VAL A 200 -6.80 4.91 16.58
C VAL A 200 -7.72 5.66 15.61
N VAL A 201 -7.26 5.85 14.38
CA VAL A 201 -8.06 6.42 13.28
C VAL A 201 -8.65 5.30 12.42
N ASN A 202 -9.82 5.54 11.84
CA ASN A 202 -10.52 4.55 11.02
C ASN A 202 -9.93 4.42 9.62
N GLY A 203 -9.04 3.45 9.46
CA GLY A 203 -8.41 3.13 8.19
C GLY A 203 -9.35 2.55 7.14
N ASP A 204 -10.59 2.16 7.47
CA ASP A 204 -11.58 1.62 6.52
C ASP A 204 -12.48 2.69 5.88
N GLU A 205 -12.49 3.91 6.41
CA GLU A 205 -13.25 5.05 5.87
C GLU A 205 -12.72 5.51 4.52
N THR A 206 -11.42 5.68 4.39
CA THR A 206 -10.76 6.00 3.12
C THR A 206 -9.41 5.29 3.05
N ASP A 207 -8.77 5.28 1.88
CA ASP A 207 -7.41 4.76 1.74
C ASP A 207 -6.32 5.85 1.83
N LEU A 208 -6.71 7.11 2.05
CA LEU A 208 -5.86 8.30 1.90
C LEU A 208 -4.99 8.55 3.14
N ARG A 209 -4.02 7.66 3.39
CA ARG A 209 -3.19 7.69 4.61
C ARG A 209 -2.31 8.92 4.78
N PHE A 210 -1.99 9.59 3.68
CA PHE A 210 -1.21 10.83 3.69
C PHE A 210 -1.99 12.02 4.30
N LEU A 211 -3.31 11.88 4.51
CA LEU A 211 -4.15 12.86 5.20
C LEU A 211 -4.29 12.59 6.70
N ASP A 212 -3.87 11.42 7.18
CA ASP A 212 -3.96 11.08 8.59
C ASP A 212 -3.01 11.97 9.40
N LYS A 213 -3.35 12.22 10.68
CA LYS A 213 -2.41 12.80 11.64
C LYS A 213 -1.16 11.91 11.75
N ARG A 214 -0.04 12.49 12.18
CA ARG A 214 1.20 11.74 12.46
C ARG A 214 1.17 11.10 13.86
N GLY A 215 1.86 9.97 14.02
CA GLY A 215 1.97 9.26 15.29
C GLY A 215 0.69 8.53 15.72
N VAL A 216 -0.13 8.08 14.77
CA VAL A 216 -1.41 7.41 15.06
C VAL A 216 -1.42 5.94 14.63
N ILE A 217 -2.33 5.18 15.23
CA ILE A 217 -2.69 3.85 14.77
C ILE A 217 -3.75 3.96 13.68
N VAL A 218 -3.45 3.43 12.49
CA VAL A 218 -4.42 3.27 11.41
C VAL A 218 -5.13 1.93 11.60
N GLY A 219 -6.28 1.95 12.25
CA GLY A 219 -7.07 0.76 12.54
C GLY A 219 -7.81 0.23 11.31
N LEU A 220 -7.74 -1.08 11.06
CA LEU A 220 -8.47 -1.78 10.00
C LEU A 220 -9.24 -2.95 10.58
N ILE A 221 -10.47 -3.17 10.16
CA ILE A 221 -11.23 -4.37 10.55
C ILE A 221 -10.79 -5.56 9.70
N GLU A 222 -10.66 -6.72 10.34
CA GLU A 222 -10.23 -7.95 9.71
C GLU A 222 -11.20 -8.42 8.62
N LYS A 223 -10.64 -8.98 7.54
CA LYS A 223 -11.40 -9.40 6.34
C LYS A 223 -10.95 -10.77 5.87
N GLY A 224 -11.89 -11.52 5.27
CA GLY A 224 -11.61 -12.82 4.69
C GLY A 224 -10.98 -13.79 5.71
N MET A 225 -9.86 -14.40 5.33
CA MET A 225 -9.15 -15.37 6.18
C MET A 225 -8.58 -14.77 7.47
N ALA A 226 -8.40 -13.45 7.55
CA ALA A 226 -7.96 -12.77 8.77
C ALA A 226 -8.92 -13.00 9.95
N LYS A 227 -10.21 -13.28 9.69
CA LYS A 227 -11.19 -13.62 10.75
C LYS A 227 -10.82 -14.88 11.53
N LYS A 228 -10.07 -15.78 10.89
CA LYS A 228 -9.59 -17.04 11.45
C LYS A 228 -8.15 -16.92 11.97
N ASP A 229 -7.64 -15.69 12.10
CA ASP A 229 -6.28 -15.51 12.57
C ASP A 229 -6.15 -15.90 14.04
N GLU A 230 -5.15 -16.75 14.29
CA GLU A 230 -4.70 -17.17 15.61
C GLU A 230 -3.18 -16.93 15.78
N SER A 231 -2.49 -16.40 14.75
CA SER A 231 -1.06 -16.13 14.85
C SER A 231 -0.77 -14.86 15.66
N GLY A 232 -1.80 -14.12 16.05
CA GLY A 232 -1.70 -12.82 16.67
C GLY A 232 -1.38 -11.72 15.66
N PHE A 233 -1.67 -11.89 14.37
CA PHE A 233 -1.59 -10.83 13.35
C PHE A 233 -2.76 -9.84 13.51
N VAL A 234 -3.95 -10.36 13.76
CA VAL A 234 -5.13 -9.58 14.17
C VAL A 234 -5.07 -9.32 15.68
N GLN A 235 -5.39 -8.11 16.09
CA GLN A 235 -5.41 -7.67 17.49
C GLN A 235 -6.84 -7.58 18.00
N GLU A 236 -7.05 -7.80 19.29
CA GLU A 236 -8.38 -7.58 19.87
C GLU A 236 -8.69 -6.09 19.94
N GLY A 237 -9.90 -5.70 19.53
CA GLY A 237 -10.35 -4.31 19.50
C GLY A 237 -10.84 -3.77 20.85
N VAL A 238 -10.34 -4.33 21.96
CA VAL A 238 -10.64 -3.85 23.32
C VAL A 238 -9.60 -2.81 23.72
N ASN A 239 -10.02 -1.79 24.49
CA ASN A 239 -9.09 -0.76 24.96
C ASN A 239 -8.00 -1.44 25.79
N SER A 240 -6.75 -1.43 25.29
CA SER A 240 -5.55 -1.89 25.98
C SER A 240 -4.57 -0.73 26.14
#